data_AF-A0A091RQW6-F1
#
_entry.id   AF-A0A091RQW6-F1
#
_cell.length_a   1.000
_cell.length_b   1.000
_cell.length_c   1.000
_cell.angle_alpha   90.00
_cell.angle_beta   90.00
_cell.angle_gamma   90.00
#
_symmetry.space_group_name_H-M   'P 1'
#
loop_
_entity.id
_entity.type
_entity.pdbx_description
1 polymer ?
#
loop_
_entity_poly.entity_id
_entity_poly.type
_entity_poly.pdbx_seq_one_letter_code
_entity_poly.pdbx_strand_id
1 'polypeptide(L)'
;QNGLMVACCKGFVDIVPLLQQCPYIDVNQQDKDGNTALMMAAQAGHITIVNYLLNYYPALEVDKRDPRGLTALMKAAVQGQQDCVAALLLAGADLQAVDPIKGKTAREWAAFTGRFETTVRIRSLLRRPRAEQFSATYRPEWPALAELVAKALSPKSRSKRLSEKIRSIFSISFPRNPEEDGVLDHMVKMTTSLASPFVATACQTVCPNSPPEVGKSRLSVPEILGKHVLDADTEPEAASCPSTDASSCNGQASLELQLFPSRRPARTLLSFLLLWLRCRNSIFPGEPIPRIRVSKDPCPAARTRQRSPRGRDKNLLQPPKWKYKELKEERKAAEEAKKKEKKE
;
A
#
# COMPACT_ATOMS: atom_id res chain seq x y z
N GLN A 1 9.92 19.59 -23.95
CA GLN A 1 8.90 18.91 -23.11
C GLN A 1 8.11 17.91 -23.93
N ASN A 2 8.26 16.62 -23.60
CA ASN A 2 7.35 15.56 -24.07
C ASN A 2 6.02 15.62 -23.33
N GLY A 3 4.96 15.06 -23.93
CA GLY A 3 3.64 14.92 -23.29
C GLY A 3 3.71 14.18 -21.95
N LEU A 4 4.58 13.16 -21.84
CA LEU A 4 4.82 12.42 -20.60
C LEU A 4 5.36 13.32 -19.48
N MET A 5 6.29 14.22 -19.80
CA MET A 5 6.89 15.13 -18.82
C MET A 5 5.87 16.13 -18.29
N VAL A 6 5.01 16.65 -19.16
CA VAL A 6 3.92 17.55 -18.77
C VAL A 6 2.93 16.83 -17.86
N ALA A 7 2.55 15.58 -18.18
CA ALA A 7 1.69 14.77 -17.34
C ALA A 7 2.32 14.51 -15.96
N CYS A 8 3.62 14.18 -15.92
CA CYS A 8 4.37 13.94 -14.69
C CYS A 8 4.51 15.21 -13.83
N CYS A 9 4.71 16.37 -14.45
CA CYS A 9 4.82 17.65 -13.74
C CYS A 9 3.47 18.10 -13.17
N LYS A 10 2.38 17.94 -13.94
CA LYS A 10 1.03 18.38 -13.55
C LYS A 10 0.28 17.38 -12.67
N GLY A 11 0.73 16.13 -12.59
CA GLY A 11 0.08 15.11 -11.76
C GLY A 11 -1.06 14.38 -12.47
N PHE A 12 -1.04 14.30 -13.81
CA PHE A 12 -2.08 13.61 -14.57
C PHE A 12 -1.86 12.09 -14.57
N VAL A 13 -2.30 11.45 -13.48
CA VAL A 13 -2.12 10.01 -13.23
C VAL A 13 -2.70 9.17 -14.37
N ASP A 14 -3.86 9.53 -14.92
CA ASP A 14 -4.55 8.71 -15.93
C ASP A 14 -3.85 8.73 -17.30
N ILE A 15 -3.09 9.79 -17.60
CA ILE A 15 -2.41 9.95 -18.89
C ILE A 15 -1.11 9.14 -18.93
N VAL A 16 -0.41 9.01 -17.80
CA VAL A 16 0.90 8.33 -17.72
C VAL A 16 0.82 6.85 -18.16
N PRO A 17 -0.20 6.05 -17.77
CA PRO A 17 -0.42 4.70 -18.28
C PRO A 17 -0.73 4.63 -19.77
N LEU A 18 -1.54 5.57 -20.28
CA LEU A 18 -1.88 5.62 -21.70
C LEU A 18 -0.64 5.89 -22.56
N LEU A 19 0.23 6.79 -22.11
CA LEU A 19 1.47 7.11 -22.79
C LEU A 19 2.48 5.95 -22.79
N GLN A 20 2.43 5.04 -21.81
CA GLN A 20 3.29 3.86 -21.82
C GLN A 20 3.03 2.94 -23.01
N GLN A 21 1.78 2.90 -23.51
CA GLN A 21 1.41 2.09 -24.67
C GLN A 21 2.01 2.61 -25.98
N CYS A 22 2.54 3.83 -25.98
CA CYS A 22 3.13 4.46 -27.16
C CYS A 22 4.63 4.10 -27.27
N PRO A 23 5.05 3.39 -28.33
CA PRO A 23 6.43 2.91 -28.47
C PRO A 23 7.46 4.02 -28.76
N TYR A 24 7.00 5.21 -29.15
CA TYR A 24 7.86 6.34 -29.53
C TYR A 24 8.26 7.25 -28.36
N ILE A 25 7.79 6.95 -27.14
CA ILE A 25 8.04 7.81 -25.98
C ILE A 25 9.31 7.34 -25.28
N ASP A 26 10.36 8.15 -25.38
CA ASP A 26 11.53 8.01 -24.54
C ASP A 26 11.27 8.59 -23.14
N VAL A 27 11.39 7.73 -22.13
CA VAL A 27 11.15 8.03 -20.71
C VAL A 27 12.33 8.78 -20.10
N ASN A 28 13.53 8.51 -20.59
CA ASN A 28 14.78 9.10 -20.13
C ASN A 28 15.08 10.43 -20.83
N GLN A 29 14.22 10.86 -21.75
CA GLN A 29 14.35 12.14 -22.42
C GLN A 29 14.37 13.29 -21.40
N GLN A 30 15.32 14.18 -21.61
CA GLN A 30 15.52 15.37 -20.81
C GLN A 30 14.87 16.60 -21.46
N ASP A 31 14.33 17.50 -20.65
CA ASP A 31 13.85 18.81 -21.13
C ASP A 31 15.03 19.79 -21.31
N LYS A 32 14.74 21.04 -21.71
CA LYS A 32 15.75 22.11 -21.83
C LYS A 32 16.56 22.35 -20.56
N ASP A 33 15.93 22.16 -19.40
CA ASP A 33 16.59 22.24 -18.08
C ASP A 33 17.34 20.95 -17.70
N GLY A 34 17.31 19.94 -18.58
CA GLY A 34 17.93 18.64 -18.38
C GLY A 34 17.24 17.74 -17.36
N ASN A 35 16.02 18.08 -16.94
CA ASN A 35 15.20 17.26 -16.06
C ASN A 35 14.56 16.10 -16.84
N THR A 36 14.49 14.90 -16.27
CA THR A 36 13.69 13.78 -16.80
C THR A 36 12.25 13.79 -16.27
N ALA A 37 11.36 12.99 -16.85
CA ALA A 37 9.98 12.84 -16.35
C ALA A 37 9.93 12.41 -14.87
N LEU A 38 10.81 11.48 -14.46
CA LEU A 38 10.94 11.01 -13.08
C LEU A 38 11.36 12.14 -12.14
N MET A 39 12.34 12.96 -12.53
CA MET A 39 12.77 14.12 -11.75
C MET A 39 11.63 15.11 -11.51
N MET A 40 10.84 15.40 -12.55
CA MET A 40 9.71 16.32 -12.45
C MET A 40 8.62 15.78 -11.53
N ALA A 41 8.26 14.50 -11.66
CA ALA A 41 7.28 13.84 -10.79
C ALA A 41 7.74 13.83 -9.32
N ALA A 42 9.00 13.47 -9.08
CA ALA A 42 9.58 13.38 -7.75
C ALA A 42 9.73 14.77 -7.08
N GLN A 43 10.07 15.80 -7.85
CA GLN A 43 10.11 17.18 -7.38
C GLN A 43 8.71 17.70 -7.02
N ALA A 44 7.70 17.38 -7.84
CA ALA A 44 6.32 17.80 -7.61
C ALA A 44 5.61 17.03 -6.48
N GLY A 45 6.12 15.86 -6.10
CA GLY A 45 5.54 15.02 -5.03
C GLY A 45 4.47 14.04 -5.50
N HIS A 46 4.40 13.75 -6.81
CA HIS A 46 3.38 12.86 -7.37
C HIS A 46 3.78 11.38 -7.19
N ILE A 47 3.61 10.87 -5.97
CA ILE A 47 4.01 9.51 -5.57
C ILE A 47 3.41 8.41 -6.44
N THR A 48 2.15 8.54 -6.84
CA THR A 48 1.47 7.56 -7.70
C THR A 48 2.15 7.45 -9.06
N ILE A 49 2.53 8.59 -9.64
CA ILE A 49 3.25 8.65 -10.93
C ILE A 49 4.66 8.11 -10.76
N VAL A 50 5.38 8.48 -9.69
CA VAL A 50 6.72 7.96 -9.42
C VAL A 50 6.71 6.43 -9.30
N ASN A 51 5.79 5.88 -8.51
CA ASN A 51 5.63 4.43 -8.39
C ASN A 51 5.26 3.79 -9.73
N TYR A 52 4.43 4.45 -10.53
CA TYR A 52 4.08 3.93 -11.85
C TYR A 52 5.29 3.90 -12.79
N LEU A 53 6.05 4.99 -12.86
CA LEU A 53 7.26 5.08 -13.68
C LEU A 53 8.27 3.99 -13.29
N LEU A 54 8.55 3.84 -11.99
CA LEU A 54 9.51 2.87 -11.47
C LEU A 54 9.09 1.41 -11.71
N ASN A 55 7.79 1.10 -11.66
CA ASN A 55 7.31 -0.28 -11.77
C ASN A 55 7.02 -0.70 -13.20
N TYR A 56 6.58 0.20 -14.08
CA TYR A 56 6.02 -0.21 -15.37
C TYR A 56 6.89 0.15 -16.59
N TYR A 57 7.80 1.11 -16.47
CA TYR A 57 8.67 1.48 -17.60
C TYR A 57 9.98 0.68 -17.54
N PRO A 58 10.20 -0.26 -18.47
CA PRO A 58 11.47 -0.96 -18.57
C PRO A 58 12.57 0.02 -18.99
N ALA A 59 13.80 -0.21 -18.52
CA ALA A 59 14.98 0.62 -18.80
C ALA A 59 14.93 2.09 -18.31
N LEU A 60 14.06 2.41 -17.34
CA LEU A 60 14.09 3.71 -16.67
C LEU A 60 15.40 3.90 -15.90
N GLU A 61 16.13 4.98 -16.21
CA GLU A 61 17.37 5.32 -15.51
C GLU A 61 17.08 6.20 -14.28
N VAL A 62 17.10 5.60 -13.09
CA VAL A 62 16.81 6.29 -11.82
C VAL A 62 17.89 7.32 -11.45
N ASP A 63 19.15 6.99 -11.74
CA ASP A 63 20.32 7.80 -11.38
C ASP A 63 20.75 8.79 -12.46
N LYS A 64 19.90 9.02 -13.48
CA LYS A 64 20.14 10.07 -14.48
C LYS A 64 20.35 11.40 -13.75
N ARG A 65 21.30 12.20 -14.22
CA ARG A 65 21.63 13.52 -13.64
C ARG A 65 21.21 14.63 -14.57
N ASP A 66 20.72 15.72 -13.98
CA ASP A 66 20.52 16.97 -14.69
C ASP A 66 21.89 17.66 -14.95
N PRO A 67 21.93 18.78 -15.72
CA PRO A 67 23.16 19.53 -15.99
C PRO A 67 23.82 20.12 -14.75
N ARG A 68 23.09 20.19 -13.63
CA ARG A 68 23.61 20.60 -12.32
C ARG A 68 24.16 19.41 -11.52
N GLY A 69 24.02 18.19 -12.04
CA GLY A 69 24.42 16.94 -11.40
C GLY A 69 23.41 16.40 -10.38
N LEU A 70 22.20 16.95 -10.31
CA LEU A 70 21.16 16.53 -9.38
C LEU A 70 20.38 15.32 -9.93
N THR A 71 20.20 14.32 -9.07
CA THR A 71 19.36 13.14 -9.35
C THR A 71 17.90 13.39 -8.95
N ALA A 72 16.99 12.50 -9.36
CA ALA A 72 15.59 12.53 -8.92
C ALA A 72 15.46 12.48 -7.38
N LEU A 73 16.31 11.68 -6.72
CA LEU A 73 16.36 11.55 -5.27
C LEU A 73 16.72 12.88 -4.59
N MET A 74 17.75 13.57 -5.09
CA MET A 74 18.14 14.89 -4.56
C MET A 74 17.03 15.92 -4.72
N LYS A 75 16.36 15.96 -5.88
CA LYS A 75 15.26 16.89 -6.13
C LYS A 75 14.07 16.64 -5.19
N ALA A 76 13.72 15.38 -4.96
CA ALA A 76 12.68 15.01 -4.00
C ALA A 76 13.07 15.43 -2.56
N ALA A 77 14.33 15.22 -2.18
CA ALA A 77 14.84 15.58 -0.85
C ALA A 77 14.85 17.10 -0.63
N VAL A 78 15.25 17.89 -1.63
CA VAL A 78 15.20 19.36 -1.60
C VAL A 78 13.78 19.88 -1.38
N GLN A 79 12.80 19.26 -2.05
CA GLN A 79 11.39 19.68 -1.93
C GLN A 79 10.69 19.14 -0.68
N GLY A 80 11.26 18.13 -0.01
CA GLY A 80 10.67 17.54 1.18
C GLY A 80 9.67 16.41 0.90
N GLN A 81 9.72 15.80 -0.28
CA GLN A 81 8.77 14.77 -0.73
C GLN A 81 9.16 13.40 -0.19
N GLN A 82 8.80 13.12 1.07
CA GLN A 82 9.22 11.91 1.81
C GLN A 82 8.81 10.61 1.15
N ASP A 83 7.59 10.55 0.62
CA ASP A 83 7.07 9.33 0.01
C ASP A 83 7.79 9.05 -1.32
N CYS A 84 8.06 10.09 -2.11
CA CYS A 84 8.86 9.97 -3.33
C CYS A 84 10.30 9.55 -3.03
N VAL A 85 10.91 10.11 -1.98
CA VAL A 85 12.22 9.68 -1.49
C VAL A 85 12.20 8.21 -1.11
N ALA A 86 11.19 7.76 -0.35
CA ALA A 86 11.06 6.37 0.04
C ALA A 86 10.92 5.43 -1.17
N ALA A 87 10.07 5.79 -2.14
CA ALA A 87 9.88 5.01 -3.37
C ALA A 87 11.17 4.90 -4.20
N LEU A 88 11.88 6.02 -4.40
CA LEU A 88 13.13 6.04 -5.15
C LEU A 88 14.22 5.20 -4.47
N LEU A 89 14.33 5.27 -3.14
CA LEU A 89 15.28 4.46 -2.39
C LEU A 89 14.99 2.96 -2.49
N LEU A 90 13.71 2.58 -2.42
CA LEU A 90 13.27 1.19 -2.57
C LEU A 90 13.41 0.67 -4.01
N ALA A 91 13.50 1.56 -4.99
CA ALA A 91 13.78 1.24 -6.38
C ALA A 91 15.29 1.23 -6.72
N GLY A 92 16.15 1.46 -5.73
CA GLY A 92 17.60 1.35 -5.89
C GLY A 92 18.32 2.64 -6.24
N ALA A 93 17.71 3.83 -6.04
CA ALA A 93 18.38 5.11 -6.26
C ALA A 93 19.64 5.25 -5.40
N ASP A 94 20.71 5.81 -5.98
CA ASP A 94 21.97 6.01 -5.28
C ASP A 94 21.88 7.10 -4.20
N LEU A 95 22.06 6.69 -2.94
CA LEU A 95 22.11 7.55 -1.76
C LEU A 95 23.42 8.32 -1.63
N GLN A 96 24.51 7.76 -2.16
CA GLN A 96 25.86 8.32 -2.07
C GLN A 96 26.14 9.29 -3.21
N ALA A 97 25.23 9.43 -4.17
CA ALA A 97 25.32 10.45 -5.19
C ALA A 97 25.50 11.84 -4.53
N VAL A 98 26.49 12.58 -5.02
CA VAL A 98 26.86 13.91 -4.53
C VAL A 98 26.59 14.94 -5.62
N ASP A 99 25.98 16.06 -5.24
CA ASP A 99 25.85 17.23 -6.10
C ASP A 99 27.25 17.81 -6.41
N PRO A 100 27.67 17.90 -7.69
CA PRO A 100 28.99 18.43 -8.04
C PRO A 100 29.16 19.92 -7.71
N ILE A 101 28.06 20.68 -7.60
CA ILE A 101 28.14 22.12 -7.34
C ILE A 101 28.33 22.39 -5.85
N LYS A 102 27.51 21.77 -4.99
CA LYS A 102 27.55 22.02 -3.54
C LYS A 102 28.24 20.94 -2.71
N GLY A 103 28.60 19.81 -3.32
CA GLY A 103 29.19 18.68 -2.60
C GLY A 103 28.22 18.00 -1.63
N LYS A 104 26.90 18.09 -1.85
CA LYS A 104 25.87 17.59 -0.92
C LYS A 104 25.18 16.33 -1.42
N THR A 105 24.96 15.38 -0.51
CA THR A 105 24.11 14.20 -0.74
C THR A 105 22.63 14.53 -0.63
N ALA A 106 21.73 13.64 -1.07
CA ALA A 106 20.29 13.83 -0.91
C ALA A 106 19.86 14.04 0.55
N ARG A 107 20.48 13.32 1.50
CA ARG A 107 20.22 13.48 2.94
C ARG A 107 20.67 14.84 3.45
N GLU A 108 21.82 15.33 3.02
CA GLU A 108 22.33 16.65 3.40
C GLU A 108 21.51 17.78 2.80
N TRP A 109 20.99 17.60 1.59
CA TRP A 109 20.04 18.52 0.97
C TRP A 109 18.74 18.63 1.77
N ALA A 110 18.19 17.49 2.20
CA ALA A 110 17.02 17.46 3.09
C ALA A 110 17.29 18.18 4.42
N ALA A 111 18.46 17.98 5.02
CA ALA A 111 18.85 18.68 6.24
C ALA A 111 19.05 20.19 6.02
N PHE A 112 19.71 20.57 4.93
CA PHE A 112 20.00 21.97 4.58
C PHE A 112 18.73 22.78 4.29
N THR A 113 17.72 22.14 3.70
CA THR A 113 16.42 22.78 3.41
C THR A 113 15.43 22.72 4.57
N GLY A 114 15.83 22.14 5.72
CA GLY A 114 14.99 22.02 6.91
C GLY A 114 13.87 20.98 6.78
N ARG A 115 13.97 20.03 5.85
CA ARG A 115 12.97 18.98 5.61
C ARG A 115 13.17 17.81 6.58
N PHE A 116 12.95 18.07 7.87
CA PHE A 116 13.22 17.11 8.96
C PHE A 116 12.61 15.73 8.71
N GLU A 117 11.34 15.68 8.32
CA GLU A 117 10.64 14.43 8.06
C GLU A 117 11.29 13.58 6.96
N THR A 118 11.82 14.20 5.89
CA THR A 118 12.59 13.45 4.86
C THR A 118 13.88 12.88 5.42
N THR A 119 14.58 13.62 6.28
CA THR A 119 15.80 13.11 6.92
C THR A 119 15.51 11.94 7.86
N VAL A 120 14.40 12.02 8.61
CA VAL A 120 13.92 10.93 9.48
C VAL A 120 13.54 9.74 8.62
N ARG A 121 12.78 9.95 7.53
CA ARG A 121 12.35 8.88 6.63
C ARG A 121 13.54 8.14 6.01
N ILE A 122 14.53 8.86 5.50
CA ILE A 122 15.78 8.28 4.97
C ILE A 122 16.49 7.48 6.08
N ARG A 123 16.62 8.04 7.29
CA ARG A 123 17.25 7.35 8.42
C ARG A 123 16.50 6.07 8.81
N SER A 124 15.17 6.09 8.87
CA SER A 124 14.35 4.92 9.21
C SER A 124 14.49 3.82 8.16
N LEU A 125 14.50 4.18 6.87
CA LEU A 125 14.73 3.22 5.79
C LEU A 125 16.14 2.60 5.83
N LEU A 126 17.16 3.38 6.20
CA LEU A 126 18.52 2.85 6.36
C LEU A 126 18.68 1.94 7.57
N ARG A 127 17.89 2.12 8.64
CA ARG A 127 17.87 1.20 9.79
C ARG A 127 17.29 -0.16 9.43
N ARG A 128 16.31 -0.18 8.52
CA ARG A 128 15.67 -1.41 8.02
C ARG A 128 15.69 -1.44 6.49
N PRO A 129 16.85 -1.78 5.91
CA PRO A 129 17.03 -1.69 4.47
C PRO A 129 16.19 -2.70 3.71
N ARG A 130 15.84 -3.85 4.31
CA ARG A 130 14.96 -4.86 3.72
C ARG A 130 13.59 -4.78 4.34
N ALA A 131 12.55 -4.82 3.52
CA ALA A 131 11.20 -5.05 4.02
C ALA A 131 11.10 -6.49 4.56
N GLU A 132 10.51 -6.64 5.75
CA GLU A 132 10.22 -7.95 6.33
C GLU A 132 9.20 -8.67 5.44
N GLN A 133 9.59 -9.80 4.86
CA GLN A 133 8.71 -10.60 4.03
C GLN A 133 7.94 -11.60 4.88
N PHE A 134 6.62 -11.51 4.84
CA PHE A 134 5.72 -12.47 5.47
C PHE A 134 5.53 -13.69 4.58
N SER A 135 6.60 -14.46 4.39
CA SER A 135 6.55 -15.74 3.68
C SER A 135 6.07 -16.86 4.60
N ALA A 136 5.99 -18.08 4.08
CA ALA A 136 5.59 -19.28 4.84
C ALA A 136 6.46 -19.54 6.08
N THR A 137 7.66 -18.97 6.17
CA THR A 137 8.55 -19.10 7.33
C THR A 137 8.27 -18.10 8.45
N TYR A 138 7.44 -17.09 8.21
CA TYR A 138 7.14 -16.08 9.21
C TYR A 138 6.11 -16.59 10.23
N ARG A 139 6.47 -16.58 11.53
CA ARG A 139 5.54 -16.94 12.61
C ARG A 139 4.71 -15.71 13.01
N PRO A 140 3.37 -15.81 13.05
CA PRO A 140 2.49 -14.71 13.41
C PRO A 140 2.49 -14.39 14.92
N GLU A 141 3.63 -14.55 15.59
CA GLU A 141 3.79 -14.30 17.02
C GLU A 141 4.50 -12.97 17.24
N TRP A 142 4.13 -12.25 18.29
CA TRP A 142 4.83 -11.00 18.63
C TRP A 142 6.09 -11.34 19.43
N PRO A 143 7.31 -11.00 18.94
CA PRO A 143 8.55 -11.44 19.58
C PRO A 143 8.66 -10.99 21.04
N ALA A 144 8.23 -9.76 21.34
CA ALA A 144 8.26 -9.20 22.69
C ALA A 144 7.18 -9.78 23.64
N LEU A 145 6.20 -10.53 23.12
CA LEU A 145 5.11 -11.06 23.94
C LEU A 145 5.62 -12.02 25.02
N ALA A 146 6.55 -12.91 24.68
CA ALA A 146 7.09 -13.89 25.63
C ALA A 146 7.79 -13.19 26.81
N GLU A 147 8.60 -12.17 26.53
CA GLU A 147 9.29 -11.39 27.56
C GLU A 147 8.31 -10.58 28.43
N LEU A 148 7.30 -9.96 27.81
CA LEU A 148 6.29 -9.19 28.52
C LEU A 148 5.41 -10.08 29.41
N VAL A 149 5.04 -11.27 28.93
CA VAL A 149 4.31 -12.28 29.71
C VAL A 149 5.18 -12.76 30.86
N ALA A 150 6.46 -13.09 30.64
CA ALA A 150 7.38 -13.46 31.71
C ALA A 150 7.54 -12.34 32.76
N LYS A 151 7.64 -11.09 32.32
CA LYS A 151 7.71 -9.91 33.20
C LYS A 151 6.41 -9.70 33.99
N ALA A 152 5.25 -9.95 33.38
CA ALA A 152 3.95 -9.84 34.03
C ALA A 152 3.74 -10.95 35.09
N LEU A 153 4.21 -12.16 34.79
CA LEU A 153 4.13 -13.32 35.69
C LEU A 153 5.18 -13.28 36.82
N SER A 154 6.25 -12.51 36.66
CA SER A 154 7.26 -12.34 37.72
C SER A 154 6.65 -11.74 39.00
N PRO A 155 6.99 -12.26 40.19
CA PRO A 155 6.43 -11.76 41.44
C PRO A 155 6.80 -10.29 41.66
N LYS A 156 5.79 -9.41 41.62
CA LYS A 156 5.99 -7.98 41.83
C LYS A 156 6.21 -7.68 43.32
N SER A 157 7.33 -7.02 43.63
CA SER A 157 7.62 -6.46 44.97
C SER A 157 6.53 -5.47 45.43
N ARG A 158 6.33 -5.33 46.74
CA ARG A 158 5.31 -4.45 47.35
C ARG A 158 5.39 -3.01 46.84
N SER A 159 6.60 -2.49 46.65
CA SER A 159 6.85 -1.13 46.14
C SER A 159 6.43 -0.96 44.67
N LYS A 160 6.62 -1.98 43.82
CA LYS A 160 6.17 -1.97 42.42
C LYS A 160 4.65 -1.98 42.30
N ARG A 161 3.93 -2.66 43.21
CA ARG A 161 2.46 -2.65 43.24
C ARG A 161 1.91 -1.29 43.65
N LEU A 162 2.55 -0.63 44.61
CA LEU A 162 2.18 0.72 45.03
C LEU A 162 2.40 1.73 43.90
N SER A 163 3.54 1.67 43.20
CA SER A 163 3.83 2.57 42.09
C SER A 163 2.92 2.36 40.88
N GLU A 164 2.51 1.12 40.60
CA GLU A 164 1.50 0.83 39.57
C GLU A 164 0.14 1.43 39.93
N LYS A 165 -0.31 1.31 41.19
CA LYS A 165 -1.55 1.95 41.64
C LYS A 165 -1.49 3.47 41.47
N ILE A 166 -0.40 4.11 41.90
CA ILE A 166 -0.22 5.57 41.73
C ILE A 166 -0.22 5.93 40.24
N ARG A 167 0.48 5.18 39.39
CA ARG A 167 0.47 5.41 37.93
C ARG A 167 -0.91 5.21 37.30
N SER A 168 -1.69 4.24 37.75
CA SER A 168 -3.05 4.01 37.24
C SER A 168 -4.04 5.11 37.63
N ILE A 169 -3.83 5.74 38.79
CA ILE A 169 -4.66 6.84 39.28
C ILE A 169 -4.33 8.15 38.53
N PHE A 170 -3.08 8.34 38.14
CA PHE A 170 -2.59 9.57 37.50
C PHE A 170 -2.23 9.39 36.01
N SER A 171 -2.82 8.42 35.31
CA SER A 171 -2.51 8.20 33.89
C SER A 171 -3.16 9.29 33.02
N ILE A 172 -2.45 10.39 32.80
CA ILE A 172 -2.77 11.34 31.75
C ILE A 172 -2.32 10.71 30.43
N SER A 173 -3.27 10.23 29.62
CA SER A 173 -2.99 9.65 28.31
C SER A 173 -2.73 10.75 27.30
N PHE A 174 -1.47 11.16 27.15
CA PHE A 174 -1.08 11.95 25.99
C PHE A 174 -1.10 11.03 24.76
N PRO A 175 -1.68 11.46 23.62
CA PRO A 175 -1.54 10.73 22.37
C PRO A 175 -0.06 10.63 22.02
N ARG A 176 0.51 9.42 22.19
CA ARG A 176 1.87 9.11 21.77
C ARG A 176 1.81 8.59 20.34
N ASN A 177 2.79 8.97 19.53
CA ASN A 177 3.02 8.29 18.27
C ASN A 177 3.18 6.80 18.54
N PRO A 178 2.65 5.92 17.66
CA PRO A 178 2.80 4.49 17.82
C PRO A 178 4.30 4.15 17.92
N GLU A 179 4.64 3.33 18.90
CA GLU A 179 6.01 2.85 19.11
C GLU A 179 6.41 1.93 17.94
N GLU A 180 7.60 2.14 17.38
CA GLU A 180 8.15 1.26 16.33
C GLU A 180 8.29 -0.16 16.92
N ASP A 181 7.74 -1.18 16.24
CA ASP A 181 7.61 -2.58 16.73
C ASP A 181 6.72 -2.80 17.97
N GLY A 182 5.91 -1.82 18.33
CA GLY A 182 4.90 -1.96 19.39
C GLY A 182 3.75 -2.89 19.01
N VAL A 183 2.82 -3.10 19.96
CA VAL A 183 1.62 -3.94 19.77
C VAL A 183 0.82 -3.53 18.53
N LEU A 184 0.62 -2.22 18.34
CA LEU A 184 -0.15 -1.68 17.22
C LEU A 184 0.54 -1.91 15.89
N ASP A 185 1.86 -1.75 15.84
CA ASP A 185 2.66 -2.01 14.64
C ASP A 185 2.60 -3.51 14.28
N HIS A 186 2.72 -4.39 15.28
CA HIS A 186 2.56 -5.84 15.08
C HIS A 186 1.15 -6.23 14.61
N MET A 187 0.11 -5.65 15.19
CA MET A 187 -1.29 -5.88 14.75
C MET A 187 -1.48 -5.46 13.29
N VAL A 188 -0.97 -4.28 12.91
CA VAL A 188 -1.02 -3.80 11.52
C VAL A 188 -0.22 -4.73 10.61
N LYS A 189 0.99 -5.13 11.00
CA LYS A 189 1.81 -6.11 10.27
C LYS A 189 1.07 -7.42 10.03
N MET A 190 0.41 -7.98 11.04
CA MET A 190 -0.33 -9.24 10.89
C MET A 190 -1.53 -9.12 9.95
N THR A 191 -2.31 -8.05 10.12
CA THR A 191 -3.52 -7.82 9.31
C THR A 191 -3.21 -7.45 7.85
N THR A 192 -2.04 -6.88 7.58
CA THR A 192 -1.62 -6.47 6.23
C THR A 192 -0.62 -7.42 5.57
N SER A 193 -0.15 -8.44 6.28
CA SER A 193 0.77 -9.44 5.75
C SER A 193 0.17 -10.28 4.62
N LEU A 194 1.02 -10.76 3.72
CA LEU A 194 0.63 -11.70 2.66
C LEU A 194 0.13 -13.04 3.22
N ALA A 195 0.61 -13.42 4.40
CA ALA A 195 0.19 -14.62 5.12
C ALA A 195 -1.16 -14.44 5.86
N SER A 196 -1.71 -13.22 5.90
CA SER A 196 -3.01 -12.99 6.51
C SER A 196 -4.09 -13.76 5.72
N PRO A 197 -5.07 -14.38 6.39
CA PRO A 197 -6.09 -15.18 5.72
C PRO A 197 -6.90 -14.37 4.71
N PHE A 198 -7.01 -13.05 4.88
CA PHE A 198 -7.68 -12.17 3.93
C PHE A 198 -6.82 -11.87 2.70
N VAL A 199 -5.56 -11.47 2.89
CA VAL A 199 -4.69 -11.09 1.76
C VAL A 199 -4.22 -12.32 0.98
N ALA A 200 -3.93 -13.43 1.65
CA ALA A 200 -3.49 -14.68 1.03
C ALA A 200 -4.50 -15.21 -0.01
N THR A 201 -5.81 -15.02 0.25
CA THR A 201 -6.86 -15.46 -0.68
C THR A 201 -7.01 -14.56 -1.91
N ALA A 202 -6.63 -13.29 -1.80
CA ALA A 202 -6.87 -12.28 -2.84
C ALA A 202 -5.62 -11.93 -3.66
N CYS A 203 -4.45 -12.05 -3.06
CA CYS A 203 -3.19 -11.57 -3.62
C CYS A 203 -2.12 -12.67 -3.60
N GLN A 204 -1.49 -12.91 -4.74
CA GLN A 204 -0.29 -13.76 -4.85
C GLN A 204 0.90 -12.89 -5.26
N THR A 205 2.05 -13.09 -4.61
CA THR A 205 3.27 -12.38 -5.01
C THR A 205 4.02 -13.19 -6.04
N VAL A 206 4.45 -12.49 -7.09
CA VAL A 206 5.23 -13.08 -8.19
C VAL A 206 6.64 -13.47 -7.72
N CYS A 207 7.23 -12.65 -6.83
CA CYS A 207 8.57 -12.90 -6.26
C CYS A 207 8.52 -12.97 -4.72
N PRO A 208 8.04 -14.08 -4.13
CA PRO A 208 7.93 -14.25 -2.67
C PRO A 208 9.28 -14.40 -1.95
N ASN A 209 10.40 -14.43 -2.68
CA ASN A 209 11.74 -14.62 -2.12
C ASN A 209 12.66 -13.39 -2.31
N SER A 210 12.17 -12.30 -2.94
CA SER A 210 12.96 -11.10 -3.23
C SER A 210 12.20 -9.83 -2.80
N PRO A 211 12.19 -9.50 -1.50
CA PRO A 211 11.50 -8.33 -0.99
C PRO A 211 12.18 -7.02 -1.41
N PRO A 212 11.52 -5.86 -1.23
CA PRO A 212 12.14 -4.57 -1.50
C PRO A 212 13.34 -4.35 -0.59
N GLU A 213 14.47 -3.97 -1.19
CA GLU A 213 15.66 -3.58 -0.44
C GLU A 213 16.14 -2.21 -0.89
N VAL A 214 16.43 -1.33 0.06
CA VAL A 214 17.01 -0.02 -0.19
C VAL A 214 18.33 -0.18 -0.94
N GLY A 215 18.46 0.47 -2.10
CA GLY A 215 19.67 0.45 -2.92
C GLY A 215 19.80 -0.74 -3.88
N LYS A 216 18.90 -1.74 -3.84
CA LYS A 216 18.84 -2.76 -4.89
C LYS A 216 17.85 -2.36 -5.97
N SER A 217 18.34 -2.25 -7.21
CA SER A 217 17.48 -2.00 -8.36
C SER A 217 16.51 -3.15 -8.58
N ARG A 218 15.25 -2.80 -8.85
CA ARG A 218 14.16 -3.75 -9.11
C ARG A 218 13.90 -3.83 -10.60
N LEU A 219 13.59 -5.04 -11.06
CA LEU A 219 13.08 -5.25 -12.39
C LEU A 219 11.69 -4.64 -12.50
N SER A 220 11.38 -4.08 -13.67
CA SER A 220 10.03 -3.60 -13.95
C SER A 220 9.05 -4.78 -14.02
N VAL A 221 7.77 -4.54 -13.74
CA VAL A 221 6.69 -5.54 -13.86
C VAL A 221 6.74 -6.31 -15.19
N PRO A 222 6.89 -5.67 -16.37
CA PRO A 222 7.01 -6.42 -17.62
C PRO A 222 8.27 -7.30 -17.68
N GLU A 223 9.39 -6.88 -17.11
CA GLU A 223 10.61 -7.70 -17.04
C GLU A 223 10.45 -8.92 -16.12
N ILE A 224 9.76 -8.74 -14.98
CA ILE A 224 9.44 -9.83 -14.07
C ILE A 224 8.55 -10.87 -14.77
N LEU A 225 7.48 -10.41 -15.41
CA LEU A 225 6.58 -11.30 -16.16
C LEU A 225 7.31 -12.00 -17.32
N GLY A 226 8.21 -11.30 -18.04
CA GLY A 226 9.02 -11.88 -19.10
C GLY A 226 9.92 -13.02 -18.62
N LYS A 227 10.53 -12.91 -17.43
CA LYS A 227 11.35 -13.98 -16.85
C LYS A 227 10.53 -15.19 -16.43
N HIS A 228 9.36 -14.97 -15.83
CA HIS A 228 8.48 -16.07 -15.40
C HIS A 228 7.82 -16.83 -16.56
N VAL A 229 7.67 -16.21 -17.74
CA VAL A 229 7.15 -16.92 -18.93
C VAL A 229 8.18 -17.89 -19.51
N LEU A 230 9.48 -17.59 -19.40
CA LEU A 230 10.54 -18.47 -19.92
C LEU A 230 10.71 -19.76 -19.10
N ASP A 231 10.41 -19.71 -17.79
CA ASP A 231 10.53 -20.86 -16.90
C ASP A 231 9.34 -21.85 -16.99
N ALA A 232 8.27 -21.50 -17.72
CA ALA A 232 7.09 -22.36 -17.85
C ALA A 232 7.23 -23.46 -18.93
N ASP A 233 8.20 -23.34 -19.84
CA ASP A 233 8.39 -24.25 -20.98
C ASP A 233 9.57 -25.23 -20.81
N THR A 234 10.16 -25.33 -19.62
CA THR A 234 11.21 -26.34 -19.33
C THR A 234 10.61 -27.52 -18.58
N GLU A 235 10.39 -28.63 -19.31
CA GLU A 235 10.08 -29.96 -18.78
C GLU A 235 11.03 -30.33 -17.60
N PRO A 236 10.52 -30.90 -16.50
CA PRO A 236 11.38 -31.35 -15.40
C PRO A 236 12.02 -32.70 -15.78
N GLU A 237 13.28 -32.68 -16.22
CA GLU A 237 14.08 -33.90 -16.31
C GLU A 237 14.35 -34.49 -14.92
N ALA A 238 14.09 -35.78 -14.81
CA ALA A 238 14.21 -36.58 -13.61
C ALA A 238 15.66 -36.70 -13.12
N ALA A 239 15.89 -36.45 -11.83
CA ALA A 239 17.07 -36.92 -11.12
C ALA A 239 16.70 -37.38 -9.69
N SER A 240 16.36 -38.66 -9.61
CA SER A 240 16.69 -39.63 -8.54
C SER A 240 16.58 -39.21 -7.06
N CYS A 241 15.59 -39.80 -6.39
CA CYS A 241 15.62 -40.04 -4.94
C CYS A 241 16.66 -41.12 -4.56
N PRO A 242 17.01 -41.22 -3.27
CA PRO A 242 16.83 -42.50 -2.60
C PRO A 242 15.94 -42.38 -1.36
N SER A 243 15.08 -43.39 -1.23
CA SER A 243 14.13 -43.69 -0.16
C SER A 243 14.77 -44.29 1.10
N THR A 244 13.94 -44.43 2.15
CA THR A 244 14.08 -45.17 3.44
C THR A 244 14.70 -44.34 4.58
N ASP A 245 14.13 -44.19 5.78
CA ASP A 245 12.93 -44.75 6.43
C ASP A 245 12.44 -43.86 7.59
N ALA A 246 11.13 -43.92 7.83
CA ALA A 246 10.40 -43.81 9.10
C ALA A 246 10.71 -42.69 10.13
N SER A 247 9.68 -41.89 10.44
CA SER A 247 8.94 -42.01 11.72
C SER A 247 8.43 -40.67 12.27
N SER A 248 7.19 -40.73 12.76
CA SER A 248 6.60 -39.93 13.84
C SER A 248 5.81 -38.69 13.44
N CYS A 249 4.49 -38.86 13.57
CA CYS A 249 3.42 -37.90 13.45
C CYS A 249 3.62 -36.67 14.34
N ASN A 250 3.32 -35.47 13.82
CA ASN A 250 2.49 -34.47 14.51
C ASN A 250 1.93 -33.46 13.51
N GLY A 251 0.65 -33.17 13.67
CA GLY A 251 -0.22 -32.55 12.66
C GLY A 251 0.23 -31.19 12.15
N GLN A 252 0.39 -31.10 10.84
CA GLN A 252 0.24 -29.85 10.10
C GLN A 252 -0.66 -30.16 8.90
N ALA A 253 -1.76 -29.40 8.80
CA ALA A 253 -2.57 -29.35 7.60
C ALA A 253 -1.74 -28.67 6.51
N SER A 254 -0.94 -29.47 5.82
CA SER A 254 -0.34 -29.15 4.53
C SER A 254 -1.47 -29.05 3.51
N LEU A 255 -1.92 -27.82 3.24
CA LEU A 255 -2.65 -27.56 2.00
C LEU A 255 -1.62 -27.60 0.87
N GLU A 256 -1.58 -28.73 0.17
CA GLU A 256 -0.89 -28.86 -1.11
C GLU A 256 -1.34 -27.73 -2.06
N LEU A 257 -0.36 -26.96 -2.51
CA LEU A 257 -0.44 -26.09 -3.66
C LEU A 257 -0.58 -26.95 -4.92
N GLN A 258 -1.81 -27.30 -5.30
CA GLN A 258 -2.09 -27.74 -6.67
C GLN A 258 -2.48 -26.53 -7.52
N LEU A 259 -1.53 -26.16 -8.38
CA LEU A 259 -1.69 -25.21 -9.48
C LEU A 259 -2.76 -25.74 -10.44
N PHE A 260 -3.94 -25.12 -10.47
CA PHE A 260 -4.89 -25.29 -11.55
C PHE A 260 -4.56 -24.30 -12.68
N PRO A 261 -4.25 -24.76 -13.91
CA PRO A 261 -4.08 -23.84 -15.02
C PRO A 261 -5.42 -23.20 -15.40
N SER A 262 -5.37 -21.90 -15.70
CA SER A 262 -6.50 -21.09 -16.18
C SER A 262 -7.08 -21.70 -17.46
N ARG A 263 -8.25 -22.34 -17.35
CA ARG A 263 -9.00 -22.88 -18.48
C ARG A 263 -9.63 -21.73 -19.26
N ARG A 264 -9.07 -21.41 -20.43
CA ARG A 264 -9.72 -20.57 -21.45
C ARG A 264 -11.06 -21.22 -21.87
N PRO A 265 -12.17 -20.49 -22.03
CA PRO A 265 -13.42 -21.09 -22.49
C PRO A 265 -13.34 -21.32 -24.01
N ALA A 266 -13.15 -22.58 -24.41
CA ALA A 266 -13.40 -22.99 -25.79
C ALA A 266 -14.91 -23.23 -25.96
N ARG A 267 -15.50 -22.48 -26.90
CA ARG A 267 -16.87 -22.62 -27.39
C ARG A 267 -17.09 -24.05 -27.92
N THR A 268 -18.10 -24.76 -27.41
CA THR A 268 -18.81 -25.80 -28.18
C THR A 268 -20.24 -25.99 -27.66
N LEU A 269 -21.12 -26.34 -28.60
CA LEU A 269 -22.56 -26.47 -28.47
C LEU A 269 -22.98 -27.82 -27.84
N LEU A 270 -24.05 -27.76 -27.05
CA LEU A 270 -25.10 -28.76 -26.81
C LEU A 270 -24.74 -30.26 -26.68
N SER A 271 -25.00 -30.83 -25.50
CA SER A 271 -25.57 -32.16 -25.36
C SER A 271 -26.22 -32.33 -23.97
N PHE A 272 -27.51 -32.67 -23.97
CA PHE A 272 -28.40 -32.81 -22.83
C PHE A 272 -28.31 -34.19 -22.15
N LEU A 273 -28.73 -34.25 -20.87
CA LEU A 273 -29.13 -35.43 -20.04
C LEU A 273 -27.95 -36.26 -19.45
N LEU A 274 -27.89 -36.69 -18.18
CA LEU A 274 -28.77 -36.71 -16.99
C LEU A 274 -27.83 -36.75 -15.76
N LEU A 275 -28.02 -35.88 -14.75
CA LEU A 275 -27.29 -35.97 -13.47
C LEU A 275 -28.22 -35.77 -12.27
N TRP A 276 -29.40 -36.40 -12.32
CA TRP A 276 -30.19 -36.67 -11.13
C TRP A 276 -29.74 -38.01 -10.56
N LEU A 277 -29.38 -38.01 -9.27
CA LEU A 277 -28.88 -39.12 -8.44
C LEU A 277 -27.39 -39.49 -8.59
N ARG A 278 -26.52 -38.65 -8.03
CA ARG A 278 -25.45 -39.18 -7.16
C ARG A 278 -25.43 -38.41 -5.85
N CYS A 279 -26.23 -38.92 -4.93
CA CYS A 279 -26.34 -38.46 -3.56
C CYS A 279 -25.03 -38.59 -2.78
N ARG A 280 -24.94 -37.73 -1.76
CA ARG A 280 -24.27 -37.94 -0.46
C ARG A 280 -22.75 -38.00 -0.47
N ASN A 281 -22.14 -36.91 -0.02
CA ASN A 281 -21.20 -36.92 1.11
C ASN A 281 -21.31 -35.58 1.85
N SER A 282 -22.08 -35.62 2.94
CA SER A 282 -22.33 -34.55 3.90
C SER A 282 -21.28 -34.62 5.01
N ILE A 283 -20.45 -33.58 5.14
CA ILE A 283 -19.67 -33.31 6.35
C ILE A 283 -20.11 -31.94 6.86
N PHE A 284 -21.25 -31.91 7.54
CA PHE A 284 -21.61 -30.86 8.49
C PHE A 284 -22.38 -31.55 9.61
N PRO A 285 -21.79 -31.76 10.81
CA PRO A 285 -22.57 -32.04 12.00
C PRO A 285 -23.37 -30.78 12.33
N GLY A 286 -24.67 -30.96 12.58
CA GLY A 286 -25.62 -29.90 12.77
C GLY A 286 -25.40 -29.10 14.05
N GLU A 287 -25.24 -27.79 13.88
CA GLU A 287 -25.74 -26.80 14.82
C GLU A 287 -26.60 -25.79 14.03
N PRO A 288 -27.72 -25.30 14.59
CA PRO A 288 -28.57 -24.36 13.89
C PRO A 288 -27.88 -22.99 13.76
N ILE A 289 -27.75 -22.51 12.53
CA ILE A 289 -27.28 -21.15 12.21
C ILE A 289 -28.00 -20.13 13.10
N PRO A 290 -27.30 -19.31 13.91
CA PRO A 290 -27.95 -18.34 14.76
C PRO A 290 -28.66 -17.29 13.90
N ARG A 291 -29.98 -17.20 14.05
CA ARG A 291 -30.79 -16.14 13.42
C ARG A 291 -30.51 -14.81 14.13
N ILE A 292 -29.69 -13.97 13.52
CA ILE A 292 -29.44 -12.60 13.97
C ILE A 292 -30.76 -11.81 13.82
N ARG A 293 -31.43 -11.52 14.93
CA ARG A 293 -32.54 -10.56 14.97
C ARG A 293 -31.99 -9.20 15.35
N VAL A 294 -32.02 -8.26 14.40
CA VAL A 294 -31.65 -6.87 14.64
C VAL A 294 -32.83 -6.16 15.31
N SER A 295 -32.78 -5.99 16.62
CA SER A 295 -33.67 -5.07 17.34
C SER A 295 -33.08 -3.66 17.30
N LYS A 296 -33.86 -2.68 16.84
CA LYS A 296 -33.55 -1.25 17.04
C LYS A 296 -33.77 -0.91 18.50
N ASP A 297 -32.75 -0.43 19.19
CA ASP A 297 -32.90 0.14 20.52
C ASP A 297 -33.86 1.34 20.49
N PRO A 298 -34.72 1.53 21.50
CA PRO A 298 -35.48 2.77 21.64
C PRO A 298 -34.49 3.91 21.90
N CYS A 299 -34.46 4.89 20.99
CA CYS A 299 -33.64 6.09 21.17
C CYS A 299 -34.03 6.81 22.48
N PRO A 300 -33.07 7.33 23.27
CA PRO A 300 -33.39 8.28 24.33
C PRO A 300 -33.99 9.56 23.73
N ALA A 301 -34.95 10.14 24.46
CA ALA A 301 -35.81 11.21 24.03
C ALA A 301 -35.08 12.36 23.32
N ALA A 302 -35.66 12.76 22.19
CA ALA A 302 -35.16 13.79 21.29
C ALA A 302 -34.92 15.13 22.02
N ARG A 303 -33.74 15.71 21.83
CA ARG A 303 -33.58 17.17 21.86
C ARG A 303 -34.30 17.74 20.64
N THR A 304 -35.27 18.59 20.91
CA THR A 304 -36.15 19.27 19.95
C THR A 304 -35.33 20.01 18.89
N ARG A 305 -35.09 19.37 17.73
CA ARG A 305 -34.77 20.09 16.49
C ARG A 305 -36.06 20.30 15.73
N GLN A 306 -36.46 21.56 15.59
CA GLN A 306 -37.61 21.99 14.81
C GLN A 306 -37.61 21.29 13.45
N ARG A 307 -38.69 20.56 13.15
CA ARG A 307 -38.97 20.02 11.82
C ARG A 307 -39.52 21.15 10.94
N SER A 308 -38.91 21.37 9.79
CA SER A 308 -39.47 22.17 8.72
C SER A 308 -40.66 21.45 8.05
N PRO A 309 -41.62 22.18 7.45
CA PRO A 309 -42.85 21.58 6.95
C PRO A 309 -42.59 20.76 5.68
N ARG A 310 -43.12 19.53 5.65
CA ARG A 310 -43.08 18.65 4.46
C ARG A 310 -44.07 19.16 3.42
N GLY A 311 -43.56 19.48 2.23
CA GLY A 311 -44.36 19.72 1.03
C GLY A 311 -45.15 18.47 0.63
N ARG A 312 -46.38 18.68 0.17
CA ARG A 312 -47.37 17.65 -0.18
C ARG A 312 -47.10 17.09 -1.57
N ASP A 313 -46.14 16.19 -1.74
CA ASP A 313 -46.07 15.32 -2.93
C ASP A 313 -45.50 13.96 -2.55
N LYS A 314 -46.32 12.91 -2.63
CA LYS A 314 -46.00 11.57 -2.10
C LYS A 314 -45.20 10.67 -3.04
N ASN A 315 -44.93 11.11 -4.28
CA ASN A 315 -44.35 10.25 -5.32
C ASN A 315 -42.97 10.66 -5.83
N LEU A 316 -42.30 11.64 -5.20
CA LEU A 316 -40.93 12.02 -5.53
C LEU A 316 -40.10 12.07 -4.25
N LEU A 317 -39.24 11.07 -4.06
CA LEU A 317 -38.20 11.11 -3.03
C LEU A 317 -37.18 12.18 -3.44
N GLN A 318 -37.35 13.39 -2.93
CA GLN A 318 -36.33 14.41 -3.10
C GLN A 318 -35.11 14.04 -2.24
N PRO A 319 -33.90 13.96 -2.82
CA PRO A 319 -32.70 13.72 -2.04
C PRO A 319 -32.54 14.83 -0.99
N PRO A 320 -32.07 14.51 0.23
CA PRO A 320 -31.93 15.49 1.29
C PRO A 320 -30.98 16.59 0.83
N LYS A 321 -31.46 17.84 0.86
CA LYS A 321 -30.61 19.00 0.59
C LYS A 321 -29.61 19.14 1.72
N TRP A 322 -28.34 18.95 1.41
CA TRP A 322 -27.26 19.17 2.35
C TRP A 322 -26.92 20.64 2.42
N LYS A 323 -26.87 21.20 3.64
CA LYS A 323 -26.56 22.62 3.89
C LYS A 323 -25.29 23.13 3.20
N TYR A 324 -24.29 22.27 3.00
CA TYR A 324 -23.06 22.68 2.30
C TYR A 324 -23.27 22.93 0.80
N LYS A 325 -24.24 22.25 0.15
CA LYS A 325 -24.57 22.47 -1.27
C LYS A 325 -25.29 23.80 -1.44
N GLU A 326 -26.22 24.12 -0.54
CA GLU A 326 -26.92 25.42 -0.52
C GLU A 326 -25.93 26.58 -0.34
N LEU A 327 -25.03 26.50 0.65
CA LEU A 327 -23.98 27.49 0.86
C LEU A 327 -23.03 27.63 -0.35
N LYS A 328 -22.82 26.57 -1.12
CA LYS A 328 -21.99 26.59 -2.32
C LYS A 328 -22.72 27.27 -3.49
N GLU A 329 -24.01 27.02 -3.65
CA GLU A 329 -24.86 27.65 -4.65
C GLU A 329 -25.06 29.15 -4.37
N GLU A 330 -25.29 29.53 -3.11
CA GLU A 330 -25.37 30.94 -2.68
C GLU A 330 -24.08 31.70 -2.96
N ARG A 331 -22.91 31.10 -2.66
CA ARG A 331 -21.61 31.70 -3.00
C ARG A 331 -21.44 31.90 -4.50
N LYS A 332 -21.88 30.93 -5.31
CA LYS A 332 -21.79 30.99 -6.77
C LYS A 332 -22.72 32.07 -7.34
N ALA A 333 -23.95 32.17 -6.84
CA ALA A 333 -24.91 33.20 -7.21
C ALA A 333 -24.42 34.60 -6.83
N ALA A 334 -23.84 34.77 -5.64
CA ALA A 334 -23.24 36.03 -5.21
C ALA A 334 -22.03 36.43 -6.08
N GLU A 335 -21.23 35.46 -6.54
CA GLU A 335 -20.12 35.71 -7.45
C GLU A 335 -20.61 36.11 -8.85
N GLU A 336 -21.68 35.49 -9.34
CA GLU A 336 -22.31 35.85 -10.62
C GLU A 336 -22.99 37.22 -10.58
N ALA A 337 -23.65 37.58 -9.47
CA ALA A 337 -24.22 38.92 -9.27
C ALA A 337 -23.12 40.00 -9.29
N LYS A 338 -22.02 39.78 -8.57
CA LYS A 338 -20.85 40.68 -8.58
C LYS A 338 -20.19 40.79 -9.95
N LYS A 339 -20.25 39.73 -10.77
CA LYS A 339 -19.75 39.76 -12.16
C LYS A 339 -20.68 40.53 -13.10
N LYS A 340 -21.99 40.57 -12.82
CA LYS A 340 -22.96 41.37 -13.58
C LYS A 340 -22.85 42.86 -13.23
N GLU A 341 -22.74 43.21 -11.95
CA GLU A 341 -22.51 44.60 -11.51
C GLU A 341 -21.19 45.19 -12.03
N LYS A 342 -20.17 44.37 -12.30
CA LYS A 342 -18.91 44.83 -12.92
C LYS A 342 -18.98 45.00 -14.44
N LYS A 343 -20.08 44.56 -15.08
CA LYS A 343 -20.28 44.61 -16.53
C LYS A 343 -21.27 45.69 -16.97
N GLU A 344 -22.06 46.23 -16.05
CA GLU A 344 -22.84 47.47 -16.23
C GLU A 344 -21.99 48.69 -15.88
#